data_AF-A0A438FV80-F1
#
_entry.id   AF-A0A438FV80-F1
#
_cell.length_a   1.000
_cell.length_b   1.000
_cell.length_c   1.000
_cell.angle_alpha   90.00
_cell.angle_beta   90.00
_cell.angle_gamma   90.00
#
_symmetry.space_group_name_H-M   'P 1'
#
loop_
_entity.id
_entity.type
_entity.pdbx_description
1 polymer ?
#
loop_
_entity_poly.entity_id
_entity_poly.type
_entity_poly.pdbx_seq_one_letter_code
_entity_poly.pdbx_strand_id
1 'polypeptide(L)'
;MNFMSIDMKAKIAAMARRLEELEMKKMQEVQAISQTPLQAMPCSICRSYDHLVDECPTIPTPPQYKQHVQALPQASNLEQAMVNLSKVVGDFVGAQKSINAQLSQRIDSVERGRIFTKEEVKEVITLRSGKEVDLPTCKLEHEVESEAEKENREEIKGKRKGKSTEKDGYDVNVEGEPQRIVIKEE
;
A
#
# COMPACT_ATOMS: atom_id res chain seq x y z
N MET A 1 21.33 -51.75 0.80
CA MET A 1 20.80 -51.27 2.09
C MET A 1 21.25 -49.84 2.30
N ASN A 2 20.32 -48.96 2.66
CA ASN A 2 20.40 -47.50 2.50
C ASN A 2 21.23 -46.81 3.59
N PHE A 3 22.56 -46.92 3.53
CA PHE A 3 23.45 -46.28 4.50
C PHE A 3 23.27 -44.75 4.55
N MET A 4 23.05 -44.11 3.41
CA MET A 4 22.77 -42.66 3.32
C MET A 4 21.39 -42.25 3.90
N SER A 5 20.41 -43.17 3.95
CA SER A 5 19.08 -42.89 4.52
C SER A 5 19.09 -42.93 6.05
N ILE A 6 19.98 -43.75 6.64
CA ILE A 6 20.13 -43.86 8.09
C ILE A 6 20.83 -42.63 8.67
N ASP A 7 21.85 -42.09 7.96
CA ASP A 7 22.56 -40.87 8.36
C ASP A 7 21.63 -39.64 8.41
N MET A 8 20.78 -39.45 7.39
CA MET A 8 19.81 -38.35 7.37
C MET A 8 18.79 -38.47 8.51
N LYS A 9 18.30 -39.69 8.78
CA LYS A 9 17.38 -39.95 9.90
C LYS A 9 18.01 -39.67 11.26
N ALA A 10 19.29 -40.02 11.44
CA ALA A 10 20.03 -39.72 12.66
C ALA A 10 20.20 -38.20 12.86
N LYS A 11 20.49 -37.45 11.78
CA LYS A 11 20.59 -35.98 11.81
C LYS A 11 19.24 -35.32 12.16
N ILE A 12 18.14 -35.80 11.60
CA ILE A 12 16.79 -35.32 11.93
C ILE A 12 16.47 -35.58 13.40
N ALA A 13 16.75 -36.79 13.90
CA ALA A 13 16.54 -37.12 15.31
C ALA A 13 17.44 -36.29 16.26
N ALA A 14 18.66 -35.95 15.85
CA ALA A 14 19.53 -35.07 16.61
C ALA A 14 19.04 -33.62 16.65
N MET A 15 18.50 -33.11 15.53
CA MET A 15 17.90 -31.77 15.48
C MET A 15 16.63 -31.70 16.34
N ALA A 16 15.76 -32.71 16.28
CA ALA A 16 14.55 -32.78 17.10
C ALA A 16 14.88 -32.71 18.60
N ARG A 17 15.85 -33.50 19.07
CA ARG A 17 16.27 -33.47 20.49
C ARG A 17 16.86 -32.12 20.92
N ARG A 18 17.64 -31.47 20.05
CA ARG A 18 18.18 -30.13 20.35
C ARG A 18 17.10 -29.05 20.38
N LEU A 19 16.05 -29.21 19.57
CA LEU A 19 14.92 -28.28 19.57
C LEU A 19 14.15 -28.37 20.90
N GLU A 20 13.88 -29.57 21.37
CA GLU A 20 13.19 -29.83 22.65
C GLU A 20 14.01 -29.33 23.86
N GLU A 21 15.33 -29.54 23.85
CA GLU A 21 16.23 -29.01 24.90
C GLU A 21 16.22 -27.46 24.95
N LEU A 22 16.22 -26.80 23.78
CA LEU A 22 16.15 -25.34 23.70
C LEU A 22 14.78 -24.81 24.15
N GLU A 23 13.71 -25.53 23.84
CA GLU A 23 12.36 -25.17 24.26
C GLU A 23 12.21 -25.24 25.78
N MET A 24 12.66 -26.33 26.41
CA MET A 24 12.66 -26.47 27.87
C MET A 24 13.52 -25.40 28.56
N LYS A 25 14.70 -25.08 28.00
CA LYS A 25 15.58 -24.03 28.53
C LYS A 25 14.96 -22.64 28.43
N LYS A 26 14.27 -22.33 27.33
CA LYS A 26 13.56 -21.06 27.14
C LYS A 26 12.40 -20.93 28.13
N MET A 27 11.64 -22.00 28.36
CA MET A 27 10.59 -21.99 29.37
C MET A 27 11.15 -21.79 30.79
N GLN A 28 12.26 -22.46 31.14
CA GLN A 28 12.90 -22.33 32.45
C GLN A 28 13.44 -20.90 32.70
N GLU A 29 13.99 -20.25 31.67
CA GLU A 29 14.45 -18.86 31.76
C GLU A 29 13.29 -17.89 31.98
N VAL A 30 12.18 -18.06 31.24
CA VAL A 30 10.96 -17.27 31.44
C VAL A 30 10.40 -17.47 32.86
N GLN A 31 10.42 -18.71 33.35
CA GLN A 31 10.00 -19.01 34.72
C GLN A 31 10.92 -18.34 35.76
N ALA A 32 12.24 -18.38 35.57
CA ALA A 32 13.20 -17.74 36.46
C ALA A 32 13.06 -16.21 36.49
N ILE A 33 12.78 -15.57 35.36
CA ILE A 33 12.51 -14.12 35.29
C ILE A 33 11.25 -13.76 36.06
N SER A 34 10.18 -14.57 35.93
CA SER A 34 8.91 -14.31 36.63
C SER A 34 8.98 -14.51 38.15
N GLN A 35 9.90 -15.34 38.64
CA GLN A 35 10.08 -15.63 40.07
C GLN A 35 11.10 -14.73 40.77
N THR A 36 11.74 -13.79 40.07
CA THR A 36 12.61 -12.83 40.74
C THR A 36 11.73 -11.86 41.52
N PRO A 37 11.86 -11.74 42.86
CA PRO A 37 11.08 -10.75 43.61
C PRO A 37 11.43 -9.39 43.04
N LEU A 38 10.47 -8.73 42.38
CA LEU A 38 10.62 -7.35 41.97
C LEU A 38 10.87 -6.58 43.25
N GLN A 39 12.12 -6.21 43.51
CA GLN A 39 12.41 -5.27 44.59
C GLN A 39 11.58 -4.03 44.26
N ALA A 40 10.51 -3.80 45.02
CA ALA A 40 9.61 -2.71 44.77
C ALA A 40 10.45 -1.43 44.68
N MET A 41 10.35 -0.70 43.58
CA MET A 41 11.09 0.55 43.46
C MET A 41 10.28 1.62 44.18
N PRO A 42 10.85 2.32 45.17
CA PRO A 42 10.12 3.37 45.86
C PRO A 42 9.77 4.49 44.87
N CYS A 43 8.68 5.19 45.14
CA CYS A 43 8.23 6.34 44.37
C CYS A 43 9.40 7.32 44.15
N SER A 44 9.75 7.62 42.91
CA SER A 44 10.88 8.50 42.59
C SER A 44 10.69 9.94 43.08
N ILE A 45 9.46 10.36 43.36
CA ILE A 45 9.12 11.71 43.80
C ILE A 45 9.30 11.88 45.31
N CYS A 46 8.83 10.91 46.13
CA CYS A 46 8.85 11.03 47.60
C CYS A 46 9.51 9.86 48.34
N ARG A 47 10.02 8.86 47.61
CA ARG A 47 10.71 7.66 48.11
C ARG A 47 9.89 6.72 49.03
N SER A 48 8.58 6.84 49.07
CA SER A 48 7.71 5.86 49.74
C SER A 48 7.49 4.61 48.89
N TYR A 49 7.11 3.49 49.52
CA TYR A 49 6.73 2.24 48.84
C TYR A 49 5.21 2.07 48.71
N ASP A 50 4.42 2.99 49.27
CA ASP A 50 2.96 2.85 49.42
C ASP A 50 2.16 3.13 48.14
N HIS A 51 2.75 3.80 47.16
CA HIS A 51 2.07 4.22 45.93
C HIS A 51 3.02 4.22 44.73
N LEU A 52 2.45 4.09 43.53
CA LEU A 52 3.18 4.29 42.28
C LEU A 52 3.45 5.77 42.06
N VAL A 53 4.51 6.08 41.32
CA VAL A 53 4.94 7.47 41.04
C VAL A 53 3.80 8.35 40.53
N ASP A 54 2.88 7.78 39.75
CA ASP A 54 1.75 8.49 39.14
C ASP A 54 0.62 8.86 40.11
N GLU A 55 0.61 8.29 41.32
CA GLU A 55 -0.37 8.56 42.37
C GLU A 55 0.24 9.35 43.54
N CYS A 56 1.48 9.84 43.38
CA CYS A 56 2.17 10.51 44.47
C CYS A 56 1.46 11.82 44.86
N PRO A 57 1.10 12.01 46.15
CA PRO A 57 0.40 13.22 46.60
C PRO A 57 1.26 14.49 46.47
N THR A 58 2.56 14.34 46.29
CA THR A 58 3.52 15.43 46.05
C THR A 58 3.72 15.72 44.55
N ILE A 59 3.00 15.06 43.64
CA ILE A 59 3.03 15.40 42.21
C ILE A 59 2.67 16.89 42.08
N PRO A 60 3.58 17.73 41.56
CA PRO A 60 3.27 19.13 41.32
C PRO A 60 2.07 19.20 40.38
N THR A 61 0.99 19.85 40.81
CA THR A 61 -0.14 20.13 39.94
C THR A 61 0.40 20.88 38.72
N PRO A 62 0.21 20.37 37.49
CA PRO A 62 0.73 21.03 36.32
C PRO A 62 0.14 22.45 36.28
N PRO A 63 0.93 23.48 35.95
CA PRO A 63 0.40 24.82 35.82
C PRO A 63 -0.75 24.77 34.81
N GLN A 64 -1.91 25.29 35.21
CA GLN A 64 -3.04 25.54 34.32
C GLN A 64 -2.53 26.42 33.18
N TYR A 65 -2.11 25.79 32.08
CA TYR A 65 -1.65 26.51 30.91
C TYR A 65 -2.89 27.24 30.38
N LYS A 66 -2.90 28.57 30.53
CA LYS A 66 -3.78 29.37 29.68
C LYS A 66 -3.31 29.10 28.27
N GLN A 67 -4.14 28.43 27.47
CA GLN A 67 -3.88 28.15 26.07
C GLN A 67 -3.85 29.47 25.29
N HIS A 68 -2.71 30.16 25.35
CA HIS A 68 -2.37 31.16 24.36
C HIS A 68 -1.90 30.38 23.15
N VAL A 69 -2.82 30.10 22.22
CA VAL A 69 -2.50 29.59 20.90
C VAL A 69 -1.73 30.69 20.18
N GLN A 70 -0.43 30.78 20.43
CA GLN A 70 0.47 31.50 19.55
C GLN A 70 0.90 30.46 18.51
N ALA A 71 0.31 30.56 17.32
CA ALA A 71 0.63 29.71 16.19
C ALA A 71 2.16 29.67 16.02
N LEU A 72 2.75 28.49 16.25
CA LEU A 72 4.17 28.26 16.06
C LEU A 72 4.46 28.45 14.55
N PRO A 73 5.35 29.39 14.14
CA PRO A 73 5.59 29.69 12.73
C PRO A 73 6.13 28.51 11.90
N GLN A 74 6.51 27.41 12.55
CA GLN A 74 6.97 26.17 11.91
C GLN A 74 5.96 25.58 10.92
N ALA A 75 4.66 25.79 11.14
CA ALA A 75 3.62 25.33 10.21
C ALA A 75 3.73 26.03 8.84
N SER A 76 4.09 27.32 8.83
CA SER A 76 4.16 28.11 7.60
C SER A 76 5.27 27.68 6.64
N ASN A 77 6.41 27.22 7.17
CA ASN A 77 7.52 26.74 6.34
C ASN A 77 7.19 25.39 5.69
N LEU A 78 6.56 24.48 6.44
CA LEU A 78 6.15 23.17 5.93
C LEU A 78 5.01 23.29 4.90
N GLU A 79 4.01 24.12 5.17
CA GLU A 79 2.92 24.39 4.22
C GLU A 79 3.46 24.97 2.91
N GLN A 80 4.37 25.95 2.99
CA GLN A 80 4.99 26.52 1.81
C GLN A 80 5.83 25.49 1.04
N ALA A 81 6.57 24.63 1.73
CA ALA A 81 7.35 23.56 1.09
C ALA A 81 6.45 22.56 0.34
N MET A 82 5.31 22.18 0.93
CA MET A 82 4.33 21.29 0.27
C MET A 82 3.68 21.94 -0.96
N VAL A 83 3.37 23.24 -0.90
CA VAL A 83 2.84 23.99 -2.05
C VAL A 83 3.88 24.09 -3.17
N ASN A 84 5.13 24.39 -2.83
CA ASN A 84 6.22 24.47 -3.81
C ASN A 84 6.48 23.12 -4.48
N LEU A 85 6.49 22.03 -3.70
CA LEU A 85 6.65 20.68 -4.23
C LEU A 85 5.50 20.33 -5.18
N SER A 86 4.26 20.64 -4.78
CA SER A 86 3.07 20.40 -5.61
C SER A 86 3.11 21.18 -6.92
N LYS A 87 3.64 22.41 -6.91
CA LYS A 87 3.86 23.22 -8.12
C LYS A 87 4.89 22.58 -9.05
N VAL A 88 6.05 22.17 -8.52
CA VAL A 88 7.11 21.54 -9.31
C VAL A 88 6.62 20.24 -9.96
N VAL A 89 5.88 19.42 -9.22
CA VAL A 89 5.28 18.19 -9.76
C VAL A 89 4.24 18.53 -10.83
N GLY A 90 3.42 19.56 -10.61
CA GLY A 90 2.46 20.04 -11.60
C GLY A 90 3.11 20.48 -12.92
N ASP A 91 4.18 21.27 -12.84
CA ASP A 91 4.94 21.74 -14.00
C ASP A 91 5.58 20.57 -14.77
N PHE A 92 6.14 19.59 -14.06
CA PHE A 92 6.71 18.39 -14.66
C PHE A 92 5.65 17.54 -15.39
N VAL A 93 4.51 17.30 -14.76
CA VAL A 93 3.39 16.56 -15.37
C VAL A 93 2.84 17.31 -16.59
N GLY A 94 2.76 18.64 -16.52
CA GLY A 94 2.37 19.50 -17.65
C GLY A 94 3.33 19.37 -18.83
N ALA A 95 4.64 19.49 -18.57
CA ALA A 95 5.67 19.33 -19.60
C ALA A 95 5.66 17.92 -20.20
N GLN A 96 5.53 16.87 -19.38
CA GLN A 96 5.43 15.49 -19.84
C GLN A 96 4.24 15.29 -20.79
N LYS A 97 3.07 15.84 -20.46
CA LYS A 97 1.88 15.78 -21.34
C LYS A 97 2.13 16.48 -22.68
N SER A 98 2.75 17.67 -22.66
CA SER A 98 3.08 18.41 -23.87
C SER A 98 4.08 17.66 -24.75
N ILE A 99 5.11 17.06 -24.15
CA ILE A 99 6.12 16.27 -24.86
C ILE A 99 5.48 15.03 -25.48
N ASN A 100 4.62 14.32 -24.73
CA ASN A 100 3.92 13.14 -25.23
C ASN A 100 3.00 13.49 -26.42
N ALA A 101 2.23 14.59 -26.33
CA ALA A 101 1.38 15.04 -27.44
C ALA A 101 2.20 15.35 -28.70
N GLN A 102 3.34 16.01 -28.55
CA GLN A 102 4.24 16.30 -29.67
C GLN A 102 4.83 15.03 -30.27
N LEU A 103 5.20 14.05 -29.44
CA LEU A 103 5.73 12.76 -29.90
C LEU A 103 4.67 11.97 -30.67
N SER A 104 3.46 11.85 -30.15
CA SER A 104 2.34 11.20 -30.84
C SER A 104 2.11 11.81 -32.23
N GLN A 105 2.03 13.14 -32.31
CA GLN A 105 1.84 13.82 -33.60
C GLN A 105 2.98 13.53 -34.59
N ARG A 106 4.23 13.48 -34.12
CA ARG A 106 5.39 13.15 -34.97
C ARG A 106 5.35 11.70 -35.45
N ILE A 107 4.95 10.77 -34.60
CA ILE A 107 4.79 9.35 -34.96
C ILE A 107 3.76 9.23 -36.08
N ASP A 108 2.58 9.83 -35.91
CA ASP A 108 1.53 9.78 -36.92
C ASP A 108 1.99 10.38 -38.26
N SER A 109 2.77 11.47 -38.21
CA SER A 109 3.29 12.11 -39.42
C SER A 109 4.33 11.24 -40.14
N VAL A 110 5.20 10.57 -39.39
CA VAL A 110 6.21 9.66 -39.96
C VAL A 110 5.51 8.43 -40.54
N GLU A 111 4.51 7.89 -39.86
CA GLU A 111 3.75 6.73 -40.33
C GLU A 111 2.98 7.04 -41.62
N ARG A 112 2.30 8.19 -41.68
CA ARG A 112 1.67 8.67 -42.93
C ARG A 112 2.68 8.83 -44.08
N GLY A 113 3.85 9.42 -43.82
CA GLY A 113 4.90 9.56 -44.84
C GLY A 113 5.46 8.20 -45.31
N ARG A 114 5.55 7.22 -44.41
CA ARG A 114 5.96 5.84 -44.75
C ARG A 114 4.90 5.10 -45.54
N ILE A 115 3.61 5.36 -45.32
CA ILE A 115 2.51 4.80 -46.11
C ILE A 115 2.55 5.39 -47.52
N PHE A 116 2.63 6.73 -47.64
CA PHE A 116 2.66 7.43 -48.94
C PHE A 116 3.83 6.96 -49.82
N THR A 117 5.04 6.89 -49.26
CA THR A 117 6.23 6.42 -50.01
C THR A 117 6.13 4.94 -50.42
N LYS A 118 5.49 4.07 -49.63
CA LYS A 118 5.26 2.68 -50.02
C LYS A 118 4.25 2.57 -51.16
N GLU A 119 3.21 3.39 -51.15
CA GLU A 119 2.20 3.44 -52.22
C GLU A 119 2.79 3.97 -53.53
N GLU A 120 3.56 5.06 -53.49
CA GLU A 120 4.27 5.60 -54.66
C GLU A 120 5.27 4.58 -55.23
N VAL A 121 6.06 3.92 -54.39
CA VAL A 121 7.00 2.88 -54.84
C VAL A 121 6.25 1.70 -55.45
N LYS A 122 5.11 1.30 -54.89
CA LYS A 122 4.25 0.23 -55.43
C LYS A 122 3.69 0.61 -56.81
N GLU A 123 3.24 1.85 -56.98
CA GLU A 123 2.75 2.37 -58.27
C GLU A 123 3.87 2.37 -59.32
N VAL A 124 5.05 2.88 -58.99
CA VAL A 124 6.22 2.93 -59.89
C VAL A 124 6.66 1.53 -60.34
N ILE A 125 6.66 0.55 -59.43
CA ILE A 125 6.99 -0.85 -59.76
C ILE A 125 5.92 -1.45 -60.69
N THR A 126 4.65 -1.15 -60.45
CA THR A 126 3.53 -1.67 -61.24
C THR A 126 3.56 -1.09 -62.67
N LEU A 127 3.79 0.22 -62.81
CA LEU A 127 3.92 0.90 -64.10
C LEU A 127 5.12 0.41 -64.92
N ARG A 128 6.27 0.12 -64.29
CA ARG A 128 7.45 -0.45 -64.99
C ARG A 128 7.29 -1.92 -65.37
N SER A 129 6.44 -2.66 -64.67
CA SER A 129 6.20 -4.10 -64.89
C SER A 129 5.22 -4.37 -66.04
N GLY A 130 4.52 -3.33 -66.55
CA GLY A 130 3.59 -3.46 -67.68
C GLY A 130 2.36 -4.32 -67.39
N LYS A 131 2.03 -4.53 -66.10
CA LYS A 131 0.84 -5.27 -65.66
C LYS A 131 -0.18 -4.25 -65.13
N GLU A 132 -1.24 -4.03 -65.89
CA GLU A 132 -2.42 -3.30 -65.44
C GLU A 132 -3.06 -4.09 -64.29
N VAL A 133 -3.01 -3.52 -63.08
CA VAL A 133 -3.69 -4.07 -61.90
C VAL A 133 -4.71 -3.04 -61.50
N ASP A 134 -5.98 -3.45 -61.55
CA ASP A 134 -7.14 -2.62 -61.28
C ASP A 134 -6.98 -1.87 -59.96
N LEU A 135 -7.17 -0.55 -60.03
CA LEU A 135 -6.93 0.39 -58.95
C LEU A 135 -7.83 0.00 -57.75
N PRO A 136 -7.31 -0.25 -56.54
CA PRO A 136 -8.18 -0.29 -55.38
C PRO A 136 -8.55 1.16 -55.09
N THR A 137 -9.77 1.55 -55.43
CA THR A 137 -10.38 2.79 -54.95
C THR A 137 -10.20 2.87 -53.44
N CYS A 138 -9.49 3.90 -52.96
CA CYS A 138 -9.47 4.28 -51.55
C CYS A 138 -10.90 4.53 -51.10
N LYS A 139 -11.50 3.54 -50.44
CA LYS A 139 -12.66 3.77 -49.60
C LYS A 139 -12.16 4.49 -48.36
N LEU A 140 -12.42 5.78 -48.33
CA LEU A 140 -12.42 6.60 -47.12
C LEU A 140 -13.52 6.05 -46.19
N GLU A 141 -13.22 4.99 -45.45
CA GLU A 141 -14.08 4.52 -44.37
C GLU A 141 -13.49 5.10 -43.08
N HIS A 142 -13.97 6.29 -42.76
CA HIS A 142 -14.17 6.67 -41.37
C HIS A 142 -15.18 5.67 -40.78
N GLU A 143 -14.69 4.58 -40.21
CA GLU A 143 -15.41 3.88 -39.17
C GLU A 143 -14.73 4.15 -37.83
N VAL A 144 -15.54 4.71 -36.97
CA VAL A 144 -15.31 4.99 -35.57
C VAL A 144 -14.97 3.68 -34.88
N GLU A 145 -13.69 3.42 -34.63
CA GLU A 145 -13.28 2.44 -33.63
C GLU A 145 -12.76 3.18 -32.40
N SER A 146 -13.65 3.98 -31.82
CA SER A 146 -13.49 4.54 -30.48
C SER A 146 -14.26 3.71 -29.46
N GLU A 147 -14.05 2.39 -29.44
CA GLU A 147 -14.66 1.50 -28.42
C GLU A 147 -13.67 0.41 -27.95
N ALA A 148 -12.42 0.76 -27.63
CA ALA A 148 -11.50 -0.18 -26.97
C ALA A 148 -10.49 0.43 -25.96
N GLU A 149 -10.60 1.72 -25.63
CA GLU A 149 -9.72 2.34 -24.61
C GLU A 149 -10.48 3.12 -23.52
N LYS A 150 -11.72 2.72 -23.22
CA LYS A 150 -12.48 3.26 -22.07
C LYS A 150 -12.72 2.23 -20.95
N GLU A 151 -11.98 1.12 -20.93
CA GLU A 151 -12.18 0.07 -19.92
C GLU A 151 -11.26 0.18 -18.69
N ASN A 152 -10.18 0.98 -18.71
CA ASN A 152 -9.22 0.99 -17.60
C ASN A 152 -9.20 2.30 -16.77
N ARG A 153 -10.37 2.89 -16.53
CA ARG A 153 -10.49 4.04 -15.63
C ARG A 153 -11.82 4.12 -14.88
N GLU A 154 -12.32 3.03 -14.32
CA GLU A 154 -13.42 3.14 -13.34
C GLU A 154 -13.56 1.96 -12.35
N GLU A 155 -12.46 1.33 -11.91
CA GLU A 155 -12.51 0.38 -10.78
C GLU A 155 -11.94 0.96 -9.47
N ILE A 156 -12.15 2.25 -9.20
CA ILE A 156 -11.93 2.77 -7.84
C ILE A 156 -12.93 3.90 -7.53
N LYS A 157 -14.16 3.51 -7.16
CA LYS A 157 -15.02 4.11 -6.11
C LYS A 157 -16.50 3.95 -6.41
N GLY A 158 -17.21 3.23 -5.53
CA GLY A 158 -18.58 3.59 -5.16
C GLY A 158 -19.66 2.53 -5.38
N LYS A 159 -19.77 1.57 -4.47
CA LYS A 159 -21.08 0.95 -4.16
C LYS A 159 -21.51 1.32 -2.75
N ARG A 160 -22.01 2.55 -2.60
CA ARG A 160 -23.11 2.84 -1.67
C ARG A 160 -24.35 3.05 -2.51
N LYS A 161 -25.31 2.12 -2.46
CA LYS A 161 -26.73 2.46 -2.60
C LYS A 161 -27.58 1.37 -1.96
N GLY A 162 -28.21 1.73 -0.85
CA GLY A 162 -29.21 0.90 -0.19
C GLY A 162 -30.59 1.03 -0.81
N LYS A 163 -31.44 0.06 -0.46
CA LYS A 163 -32.89 0.04 -0.20
C LYS A 163 -33.28 -1.44 -0.35
N SER A 164 -34.05 -2.09 0.50
CA SER A 164 -35.22 -1.73 1.31
C SER A 164 -35.57 -3.05 2.06
N THR A 165 -36.02 -3.10 3.31
CA THR A 165 -37.41 -2.93 3.83
C THR A 165 -37.32 -3.38 5.31
N GLU A 166 -37.61 -2.54 6.30
CA GLU A 166 -38.89 -2.43 7.04
C GLU A 166 -39.08 -3.48 8.18
N LYS A 167 -39.00 -2.95 9.43
CA LYS A 167 -39.45 -3.37 10.79
C LYS A 167 -38.84 -4.67 11.37
N ASP A 168 -38.54 -4.79 12.67
CA ASP A 168 -39.29 -4.40 13.86
C ASP A 168 -38.41 -3.84 14.98
N GLY A 169 -39.03 -2.99 15.81
CA GLY A 169 -38.41 -2.39 16.97
C GLY A 169 -38.25 -3.36 18.14
N TYR A 170 -37.13 -3.25 18.84
CA TYR A 170 -37.05 -3.53 20.26
C TYR A 170 -35.86 -2.76 20.84
N ASP A 171 -36.15 -1.84 21.76
CA ASP A 171 -35.19 -1.08 22.55
C ASP A 171 -35.16 -1.71 23.95
N VAL A 172 -34.12 -2.46 24.32
CA VAL A 172 -33.82 -2.83 25.72
C VAL A 172 -32.32 -3.12 25.90
N ASN A 173 -31.64 -2.15 26.51
CA ASN A 173 -30.79 -2.26 27.71
C ASN A 173 -29.39 -2.95 27.70
N VAL A 174 -28.59 -2.34 28.56
CA VAL A 174 -27.22 -2.57 29.06
C VAL A 174 -26.97 -4.00 29.61
N GLU A 175 -25.80 -4.56 29.27
CA GLU A 175 -24.91 -5.46 30.04
C GLU A 175 -24.29 -6.58 29.16
N GLY A 176 -22.97 -6.78 29.27
CA GLY A 176 -22.31 -8.03 28.84
C GLY A 176 -20.94 -7.86 28.17
N GLU A 177 -19.88 -8.26 28.88
CA GLU A 177 -18.46 -8.19 28.50
C GLU A 177 -18.06 -8.81 27.15
N PRO A 178 -16.89 -8.41 26.57
CA PRO A 178 -16.25 -9.17 25.49
C PRO A 178 -15.61 -10.47 26.03
N GLN A 179 -16.14 -11.63 25.63
CA GLN A 179 -15.54 -12.93 25.93
C GLN A 179 -14.29 -13.18 25.07
N ARG A 180 -13.21 -13.58 25.73
CA ARG A 180 -11.92 -13.98 25.14
C ARG A 180 -12.04 -15.37 24.51
N ILE A 181 -11.61 -15.54 23.26
CA ILE A 181 -11.49 -16.86 22.63
C ILE A 181 -10.09 -17.41 22.88
N VAL A 182 -10.06 -18.54 23.58
CA VAL A 182 -8.90 -19.38 23.91
C VAL A 182 -8.60 -20.29 22.71
N ILE A 183 -7.36 -20.30 22.23
CA ILE A 183 -6.90 -21.33 21.29
C ILE A 183 -6.15 -22.39 22.11
N LYS A 184 -6.66 -23.61 22.09
CA LYS A 184 -6.06 -24.80 22.71
C LYS A 184 -4.93 -25.30 21.81
N GLU A 185 -3.78 -25.61 22.40
CA GLU A 185 -2.70 -26.36 21.77
C GLU A 185 -3.04 -27.85 21.72
N GLU A 186 -2.64 -28.52 20.63
CA GLU A 186 -2.34 -29.95 20.57
C GLU A 186 -0.90 -30.11 20.09
#